data_AF-A0A8T4LWM5-F1
#
_entry.id   AF-A0A8T4LWM5-F1
#
_cell.length_a   1.000
_cell.length_b   1.000
_cell.length_c   1.000
_cell.angle_alpha   90.00
_cell.angle_beta   90.00
_cell.angle_gamma   90.00
#
_symmetry.space_group_name_H-M   'P 1'
#
loop_
_entity.id
_entity.type
_entity.pdbx_description
1 polymer ?
#
loop_
_entity_poly.entity_id
_entity_poly.type
_entity_poly.pdbx_seq_one_letter_code
_entity_poly.pdbx_strand_id
1 'polypeptide(L)'
;MAAIVLKLVLIKKYNMEETKRAKVDIDKLRKILAEFKKLALHEKYPQILQWVENYLHDAEHFYNKKDYYSAFGAANYAFGIIDGILIIEGKKHEEV
;
A
#
# COMPACT_ATOMS: atom_id res chain seq x y z
N MET A 1 -32.45 9.93 19.90
CA MET A 1 -31.81 10.68 18.80
C MET A 1 -30.32 10.94 19.00
N ALA A 2 -29.86 11.43 20.17
CA ALA A 2 -28.45 11.75 20.41
C ALA A 2 -27.47 10.57 20.18
N ALA A 3 -27.80 9.35 20.63
CA ALA A 3 -26.94 8.17 20.46
C ALA A 3 -26.76 7.74 18.99
N ILE A 4 -27.79 7.92 18.14
CA ILE A 4 -27.74 7.57 16.72
C ILE A 4 -26.82 8.54 15.96
N VAL A 5 -26.93 9.83 16.26
CA VAL A 5 -26.07 10.88 15.68
C VAL A 5 -24.61 10.66 16.07
N LEU A 6 -24.34 10.34 17.33
CA LEU A 6 -22.97 10.05 17.80
C LEU A 6 -22.37 8.83 17.09
N LYS A 7 -23.14 7.73 16.93
CA LYS A 7 -22.69 6.53 16.23
C LYS A 7 -22.37 6.81 14.75
N LEU A 8 -23.19 7.61 14.08
CA LEU A 8 -22.96 8.03 12.69
C LEU A 8 -21.71 8.91 12.53
N VAL A 9 -21.47 9.84 13.47
CA VAL A 9 -20.27 10.69 13.47
C VAL A 9 -19.01 9.85 13.66
N LEU A 10 -19.05 8.88 14.58
CA LEU A 10 -17.94 7.95 14.80
C LEU A 10 -17.66 7.10 13.55
N ILE A 11 -18.68 6.50 12.94
CA ILE A 11 -18.54 5.71 11.70
C ILE A 11 -17.93 6.57 10.58
N LYS A 12 -18.41 7.80 10.38
CA LYS A 12 -17.83 8.71 9.39
C LYS A 12 -16.37 9.04 9.67
N LYS A 13 -16.01 9.26 10.94
CA LYS A 13 -14.62 9.54 11.34
C LYS A 13 -13.71 8.33 11.09
N TYR A 14 -14.13 7.13 11.50
CA TYR A 14 -13.39 5.88 11.27
C TYR A 14 -13.16 5.65 9.77
N ASN A 15 -14.20 5.77 8.94
CA ASN A 15 -14.06 5.60 7.49
C ASN A 15 -13.10 6.62 6.86
N MET A 16 -13.07 7.87 7.36
CA MET A 16 -12.11 8.87 6.85
C MET A 16 -10.66 8.51 7.19
N GLU A 17 -10.39 7.98 8.38
CA GLU A 17 -9.03 7.57 8.77
C GLU A 17 -8.58 6.32 8.00
N GLU A 18 -9.46 5.35 7.79
CA GLU A 18 -9.18 4.16 6.96
C GLU A 18 -8.91 4.53 5.50
N THR A 19 -9.72 5.44 4.94
CA THR A 19 -9.53 5.95 3.56
C THR A 19 -8.18 6.65 3.42
N LYS A 20 -7.80 7.48 4.40
CA LYS A 20 -6.49 8.15 4.40
C LYS A 20 -5.36 7.14 4.51
N ARG A 21 -5.49 6.15 5.39
CA ARG A 21 -4.44 5.16 5.63
C ARG A 21 -4.17 4.31 4.39
N ALA A 22 -5.20 3.72 3.79
CA ALA A 22 -5.04 2.91 2.59
C ALA A 22 -4.42 3.72 1.44
N LYS A 23 -4.83 4.99 1.28
CA LYS A 23 -4.26 5.88 0.26
C LYS A 23 -2.76 6.13 0.48
N VAL A 24 -2.37 6.42 1.72
CA VAL A 24 -0.96 6.65 2.10
C VAL A 24 -0.12 5.40 1.80
N ASP A 25 -0.60 4.21 2.14
CA ASP A 25 0.16 2.97 1.92
C ASP A 25 0.28 2.62 0.42
N ILE A 26 -0.76 2.86 -0.39
CA ILE A 26 -0.67 2.75 -1.86
C ILE A 26 0.39 3.72 -2.41
N ASP A 27 0.42 4.96 -1.92
CA ASP A 27 1.41 5.93 -2.40
C ASP A 27 2.84 5.59 -1.95
N LYS A 28 3.03 5.00 -0.75
CA LYS A 28 4.32 4.43 -0.32
C LYS A 28 4.76 3.28 -1.21
N LEU A 29 3.86 2.37 -1.55
CA LEU A 29 4.13 1.26 -2.47
C LEU A 29 4.59 1.78 -3.85
N ARG A 30 3.93 2.81 -4.38
CA ARG A 30 4.34 3.40 -5.66
C ARG A 30 5.75 4.00 -5.62
N LYS A 31 6.10 4.67 -4.51
CA LYS A 31 7.44 5.25 -4.33
C LYS A 31 8.51 4.18 -4.28
N ILE A 32 8.34 3.16 -3.45
CA ILE A 32 9.34 2.10 -3.29
C ILE A 32 9.47 1.25 -4.57
N LEU A 33 8.37 1.03 -5.31
CA LEU A 33 8.42 0.38 -6.62
C LEU A 33 9.19 1.22 -7.65
N ALA A 34 9.00 2.54 -7.68
CA ALA A 34 9.76 3.42 -8.57
C ALA A 34 11.27 3.40 -8.24
N GLU A 35 11.62 3.37 -6.96
CA GLU A 35 12.99 3.22 -6.50
C GLU A 35 13.59 1.86 -6.90
N PHE A 36 12.85 0.77 -6.68
CA PHE A 36 13.23 -0.57 -7.10
C PHE A 36 13.53 -0.67 -8.60
N LYS A 37 12.71 0.01 -9.43
CA LYS A 37 12.94 0.15 -10.86
C LYS A 37 14.20 0.97 -11.17
N LYS A 38 14.38 2.12 -10.51
CA LYS A 38 15.57 2.98 -10.66
C LYS A 38 16.88 2.27 -10.32
N LEU A 39 16.86 1.38 -9.34
CA LEU A 39 18.01 0.58 -8.92
C LEU A 39 18.31 -0.62 -9.84
N ALA A 40 17.56 -0.77 -10.95
CA ALA A 40 17.61 -1.89 -11.89
C ALA A 40 17.38 -3.28 -11.25
N LEU A 41 16.80 -3.33 -10.03
CA LEU A 41 16.56 -4.59 -9.33
C LEU A 41 15.47 -5.44 -9.98
N HIS A 42 14.57 -4.81 -10.75
CA HIS A 42 13.56 -5.49 -11.54
C HIS A 42 14.14 -6.40 -12.63
N GLU A 43 15.34 -6.11 -13.14
CA GLU A 43 16.02 -6.98 -14.10
C GLU A 43 16.54 -8.26 -13.43
N LYS A 44 17.02 -8.13 -12.18
CA LYS A 44 17.51 -9.25 -11.35
C LYS A 44 16.36 -10.08 -10.75
N TYR A 45 15.25 -9.42 -10.42
CA TYR A 45 14.08 -10.02 -9.76
C TYR A 45 12.78 -9.77 -10.54
N PRO A 46 12.65 -10.26 -11.78
CA PRO A 46 11.51 -9.98 -12.64
C PRO A 46 10.17 -10.50 -12.07
N GLN A 47 10.19 -11.63 -11.34
CA GLN A 47 9.00 -12.16 -10.69
C GLN A 47 8.51 -11.26 -9.54
N ILE A 48 9.44 -10.63 -8.82
CA ILE A 48 9.10 -9.68 -7.75
C ILE A 48 8.41 -8.45 -8.34
N LEU A 49 8.93 -7.92 -9.46
CA LEU A 49 8.27 -6.83 -10.17
C LEU A 49 6.83 -7.20 -10.52
N GLN A 50 6.63 -8.37 -11.14
CA GLN A 50 5.30 -8.82 -11.55
C GLN A 50 4.32 -8.94 -10.37
N TRP A 51 4.75 -9.54 -9.25
CA TRP A 51 3.89 -9.69 -8.08
C TRP A 51 3.51 -8.35 -7.48
N VAL A 52 4.47 -7.43 -7.35
CA VAL A 52 4.21 -6.13 -6.75
C VAL A 52 3.29 -5.30 -7.65
N GLU A 53 3.45 -5.35 -8.97
CA GLU A 53 2.53 -4.68 -9.90
C GLU A 53 1.11 -5.25 -9.82
N ASN A 54 0.96 -6.58 -9.69
CA ASN A 54 -0.34 -7.22 -9.50
C ASN A 54 -1.01 -6.77 -8.19
N TYR A 55 -0.28 -6.77 -7.07
CA TYR A 55 -0.82 -6.34 -5.79
C TYR A 55 -1.07 -4.82 -5.72
N LEU A 56 -0.29 -4.00 -6.43
CA LEU A 56 -0.57 -2.58 -6.58
C LEU A 56 -1.88 -2.36 -7.33
N HIS A 57 -2.10 -3.09 -8.43
CA HIS A 57 -3.36 -3.06 -9.16
C HIS A 57 -4.53 -3.50 -8.26
N ASP A 58 -4.37 -4.57 -7.48
CA ASP A 58 -5.39 -5.04 -6.54
C ASP A 58 -5.69 -4.00 -5.45
N ALA A 59 -4.65 -3.36 -4.90
CA ALA A 59 -4.83 -2.31 -3.91
C ALA A 59 -5.62 -1.11 -4.46
N GLU A 60 -5.30 -0.67 -5.69
CA GLU A 60 -6.04 0.39 -6.38
C GLU A 60 -7.49 -0.03 -6.69
N HIS A 61 -7.69 -1.28 -7.09
CA HIS A 61 -9.02 -1.84 -7.34
C HIS A 61 -9.89 -1.84 -6.09
N PHE A 62 -9.38 -2.34 -4.96
CA PHE A 62 -10.10 -2.35 -3.68
C PHE A 62 -10.37 -0.93 -3.18
N TYR A 63 -9.40 -0.02 -3.33
CA TYR A 63 -9.56 1.38 -2.96
C TYR A 63 -10.70 2.04 -3.73
N ASN A 64 -10.76 1.84 -5.05
CA ASN A 64 -11.83 2.36 -5.91
C ASN A 64 -13.21 1.78 -5.55
N LYS A 65 -13.26 0.53 -5.07
CA LYS A 65 -14.47 -0.11 -4.55
C LYS A 65 -14.83 0.31 -3.11
N LYS A 66 -14.06 1.22 -2.50
CA LYS A 66 -14.19 1.64 -1.09
C LYS A 66 -13.96 0.50 -0.08
N ASP A 67 -13.30 -0.57 -0.50
CA ASP A 67 -12.82 -1.65 0.37
C ASP A 67 -11.40 -1.28 0.85
N TYR A 68 -11.34 -0.39 1.84
CA TYR A 68 -10.08 0.18 2.31
C TYR A 68 -9.21 -0.82 3.09
N TYR A 69 -9.82 -1.85 3.70
CA TYR A 69 -9.08 -2.89 4.43
C TYR A 69 -8.34 -3.80 3.45
N SER A 70 -9.01 -4.26 2.39
CA SER A 70 -8.36 -5.05 1.35
C SER A 70 -7.32 -4.23 0.60
N ALA A 71 -7.60 -2.94 0.34
CA ALA A 71 -6.63 -2.03 -0.27
C ALA A 71 -5.37 -1.85 0.60
N PHE A 72 -5.56 -1.61 1.90
CA PHE A 72 -4.49 -1.53 2.89
C PHE A 72 -3.65 -2.82 2.92
N GLY A 73 -4.31 -3.98 2.99
CA GLY A 73 -3.64 -5.28 3.05
C GLY A 73 -2.80 -5.56 1.80
N ALA A 74 -3.39 -5.38 0.61
CA ALA A 74 -2.70 -5.59 -0.66
C ALA A 74 -1.47 -4.67 -0.81
N ALA A 75 -1.61 -3.39 -0.46
CA ALA A 75 -0.52 -2.42 -0.55
C ALA A 75 0.65 -2.77 0.39
N ASN A 76 0.36 -3.10 1.65
CA ASN A 76 1.40 -3.42 2.64
C ASN A 76 2.07 -4.77 2.35
N TYR A 77 1.34 -5.75 1.84
CA TYR A 77 1.93 -7.04 1.44
C TYR A 77 2.97 -6.84 0.33
N ALA A 78 2.64 -6.10 -0.73
CA ALA A 78 3.58 -5.78 -1.80
C ALA A 78 4.76 -4.93 -1.34
N PHE A 79 4.50 -3.97 -0.43
CA PHE A 79 5.56 -3.16 0.16
C PHE A 79 6.59 -4.04 0.88
N GLY A 80 6.12 -4.97 1.73
CA GLY A 80 7.00 -5.88 2.46
C GLY A 80 7.85 -6.77 1.55
N ILE A 81 7.32 -7.18 0.39
CA ILE A 81 8.08 -7.94 -0.62
C ILE A 81 9.26 -7.09 -1.15
N ILE A 82 8.99 -5.86 -1.62
CA ILE A 82 10.05 -4.98 -2.15
C ILE A 82 11.06 -4.62 -1.07
N ASP A 83 10.58 -4.25 0.12
CA ASP A 83 11.43 -3.87 1.24
C ASP A 83 12.38 -5.00 1.64
N GLY A 84 11.89 -6.26 1.64
CA GLY A 84 12.72 -7.44 1.85
C GLY A 84 13.85 -7.57 0.83
N ILE A 85 13.58 -7.34 -0.45
CA ILE A 85 14.62 -7.36 -1.49
C ILE A 85 15.62 -6.22 -1.30
N LEU A 86 15.16 -5.01 -0.96
CA LEU A 86 16.06 -3.88 -0.71
C LEU A 86 16.99 -4.14 0.48
N ILE A 87 16.51 -4.81 1.53
CA ILE A 87 17.35 -5.24 2.66
C ILE A 87 18.41 -6.25 2.20
N ILE A 88 18.00 -7.29 1.45
CA ILE A 88 18.91 -8.32 0.96
C ILE A 88 20.01 -7.73 0.06
N GLU A 89 19.66 -6.74 -0.77
CA GLU A 89 20.60 -6.05 -1.65
C GLU A 89 21.46 -5.00 -0.93
N GLY A 90 21.20 -4.72 0.36
CA GLY A 90 21.88 -3.66 1.11
C GLY A 90 21.57 -2.25 0.57
N LYS A 91 20.41 -2.08 -0.08
CA LYS A 91 19.97 -0.83 -0.74
C LYS A 91 18.78 -0.18 -0.03
N LYS A 92 18.39 -0.67 1.15
CA LYS A 92 17.33 -0.03 1.93
C LYS A 92 17.81 1.30 2.48
N HIS A 93 17.11 2.38 2.14
CA HIS A 93 17.23 3.66 2.80
C HIS A 93 16.22 3.73 3.95
N GLU A 94 16.64 4.18 5.14
CA GLU A 94 15.78 4.22 6.34
C GLU A 94 14.63 5.24 6.25
N GLU A 95 14.54 6.00 5.16
CA GLU A 95 13.60 7.12 4.99
C GLU A 95 12.71 6.95 3.73
N VAL A 96 11.67 6.11 3.80
CA VAL A 96 10.54 6.11 2.83
C VAL A 96 9.17 6.09 3.53
#